data_AF-A0A0D8HIU9-F1
#
_entry.id   AF-A0A0D8HIU9-F1
#
_cell.length_a   1.000
_cell.length_b   1.000
_cell.length_c   1.000
_cell.angle_alpha   90.00
_cell.angle_beta   90.00
_cell.angle_gamma   90.00
#
_symmetry.space_group_name_H-M   'P 1'
#
loop_
_entity.id
_entity.type
_entity.pdbx_description
1 polymer ?
#
loop_
_entity_poly.entity_id
_entity_poly.type
_entity_poly.pdbx_seq_one_letter_code
_entity_poly.pdbx_strand_id
1 'polypeptide(L)'
;MAFLTIVGMGPGADSYLTLGAMAEIASGDLVVFRTTNHPSAASVLDSLAQSASPVFSFDLLYDRFDDFDTIYETMAKLIEGLVRQRVSIEDFAQSATLIHGKLELDELNKVVFVVPGSPNVAEASVRHLCEIFKDSIQVEAGVSFLDIAFSRLNRDPFESPLTLVDSTEFLDHFDRYAGDLLIGQVWSEIIAMSIADLLVGADKAYSMTYLYHLGLDDELVREIGLAEVSSLPFDHLTSLLLNDFTESSASAFTSLLEIVRELRVKCPWDANQDHQSLSKHLVEEAYEVVDAIDKFYSETSNSGALGDEFLSDHQIYCDEFGTELGDLVVQVFFHAVIAQEGGLFDMRFVLDAIRQKLIRRHPHVFGGLKVDGASEVASNWEKIKREEKPDSSPIDDIPSSLPGLLYAGKVIRKAGGFGFVIPEMPELVRSIRSFGSLEEFSEADLLELIFEIVMLSKAMGVDLESGLRLRARQFASQFSGDEAAE
;
A
#
# COMPACT_ATOMS: atom_id res chain seq x y z
N MET A 1 -2.95 -7.61 -42.86
CA MET A 1 -2.73 -7.73 -41.40
C MET A 1 -2.78 -9.21 -41.11
N ALA A 2 -1.68 -9.75 -40.58
CA ALA A 2 -1.63 -11.14 -40.16
C ALA A 2 -2.51 -11.35 -38.93
N PHE A 3 -2.86 -12.60 -38.66
CA PHE A 3 -3.48 -13.02 -37.42
C PHE A 3 -2.39 -13.35 -36.39
N LEU A 4 -2.55 -12.90 -35.15
CA LEU A 4 -1.60 -13.19 -34.07
C LEU A 4 -2.20 -14.25 -33.15
N THR A 5 -1.49 -15.36 -33.00
CA THR A 5 -1.79 -16.40 -31.99
C THR A 5 -0.67 -16.43 -30.96
N ILE A 6 -1.02 -16.48 -29.69
CA ILE A 6 -0.09 -16.66 -28.57
C ILE A 6 -0.29 -18.05 -27.98
N VAL A 7 0.82 -18.75 -27.71
CA VAL A 7 0.83 -20.10 -27.15
C VAL A 7 1.87 -20.21 -26.04
N GLY A 8 1.61 -21.07 -25.05
CA GLY A 8 2.51 -21.34 -23.94
C GLY A 8 3.30 -22.62 -24.10
N MET A 9 4.55 -22.63 -23.64
CA MET A 9 5.39 -23.82 -23.61
C MET A 9 5.15 -24.74 -22.40
N GLY A 10 4.26 -24.35 -21.49
CA GLY A 10 4.13 -25.01 -20.18
C GLY A 10 5.26 -24.58 -19.24
N PRO A 11 5.20 -24.99 -17.95
CA PRO A 11 6.07 -24.46 -16.90
C PRO A 11 7.46 -25.11 -16.80
N GLY A 12 7.77 -26.07 -17.67
CA GLY A 12 8.99 -26.87 -17.54
C GLY A 12 9.06 -27.94 -18.62
N ALA A 13 8.78 -29.19 -18.25
CA ALA A 13 8.95 -30.35 -19.11
C ALA A 13 7.95 -30.43 -20.28
N ASP A 14 8.36 -31.13 -21.35
CA ASP A 14 7.61 -31.30 -22.59
C ASP A 14 6.22 -31.91 -22.42
N SER A 15 6.02 -32.71 -21.36
CA SER A 15 4.73 -33.31 -21.06
C SER A 15 3.63 -32.28 -20.76
N TYR A 16 4.00 -31.04 -20.47
CA TYR A 16 3.07 -29.93 -20.21
C TYR A 16 2.81 -29.06 -21.44
N LEU A 17 3.50 -29.30 -22.57
CA LEU A 17 3.12 -28.72 -23.86
C LEU A 17 1.77 -29.29 -24.30
N THR A 18 0.79 -28.42 -24.53
CA THR A 18 -0.52 -28.87 -24.97
C THR A 18 -0.48 -29.23 -26.46
N LEU A 19 -1.29 -30.22 -26.86
CA LEU A 19 -1.45 -30.57 -28.28
C LEU A 19 -1.98 -29.39 -29.10
N GLY A 20 -2.81 -28.52 -28.48
CA GLY A 20 -3.29 -27.29 -29.09
C GLY A 20 -2.16 -26.31 -29.39
N ALA A 21 -1.29 -26.03 -28.42
CA ALA A 21 -0.13 -25.17 -28.61
C ALA A 21 0.78 -25.69 -29.74
N MET A 22 1.09 -26.98 -29.74
CA MET A 22 1.91 -27.59 -30.80
C MET A 22 1.27 -27.48 -32.19
N ALA A 23 -0.05 -27.67 -32.30
CA ALA A 23 -0.76 -27.52 -33.56
C ALA A 23 -0.74 -26.07 -34.08
N GLU A 24 -0.94 -25.10 -33.18
CA GLU A 24 -0.86 -23.69 -33.52
C GLU A 24 0.54 -23.30 -33.99
N ILE A 25 1.60 -23.72 -33.27
CA ILE A 25 3.01 -23.50 -33.64
C ILE A 25 3.31 -24.06 -35.02
N ALA A 26 2.92 -25.30 -35.31
CA ALA A 26 3.17 -25.94 -36.59
C ALA A 26 2.43 -25.26 -37.76
N SER A 27 1.35 -24.54 -37.49
CA SER A 27 0.53 -23.84 -38.50
C SER A 27 0.96 -22.40 -38.76
N GLY A 28 1.94 -21.86 -38.02
CA GLY A 28 2.39 -20.48 -38.15
C GLY A 28 3.23 -20.26 -39.41
N ASP A 29 2.95 -19.17 -40.14
CA ASP A 29 3.82 -18.71 -41.22
C ASP A 29 5.13 -18.16 -40.66
N LEU A 30 5.07 -17.59 -39.45
CA LEU A 30 6.20 -17.05 -38.69
C LEU A 30 6.04 -17.42 -37.23
N VAL A 31 7.08 -17.99 -36.62
CA VAL A 31 7.10 -18.33 -35.19
C VAL A 31 8.12 -17.44 -34.48
N VAL A 32 7.73 -16.83 -33.37
CA VAL A 32 8.59 -15.95 -32.58
C VAL A 32 8.55 -16.40 -31.12
N PHE A 33 9.71 -16.76 -30.58
CA PHE A 33 9.88 -17.09 -29.17
C PHE A 33 10.17 -15.82 -28.37
N ARG A 34 9.50 -15.67 -27.23
CA ARG A 34 9.88 -14.69 -26.20
C ARG A 34 11.31 -14.97 -25.72
N THR A 35 11.63 -16.24 -25.52
CA THR A 35 12.96 -16.73 -25.19
C THR A 35 13.09 -18.19 -25.61
N THR A 36 14.30 -18.61 -26.02
CA THR A 36 14.63 -20.03 -26.18
C THR A 36 15.28 -20.64 -24.95
N ASN A 37 15.53 -19.84 -23.91
CA ASN A 37 15.99 -20.30 -22.60
C ASN A 37 14.80 -20.86 -21.81
N HIS A 38 14.33 -22.04 -22.21
CA HIS A 38 13.24 -22.78 -21.57
C HIS A 38 13.43 -24.28 -21.79
N PRO A 39 13.14 -25.16 -20.81
CA PRO A 39 13.41 -26.60 -20.94
C PRO A 39 12.75 -27.23 -22.17
N SER A 40 11.50 -26.86 -22.47
CA SER A 40 10.79 -27.36 -23.66
C SER A 40 11.10 -26.69 -25.00
N ALA A 41 11.93 -25.63 -25.02
CA ALA A 41 12.20 -24.91 -26.27
C ALA A 41 12.85 -25.82 -27.33
N ALA A 42 13.76 -26.71 -26.92
CA ALA A 42 14.43 -27.64 -27.82
C ALA A 42 13.43 -28.55 -28.55
N SER A 43 12.48 -29.14 -27.82
CA SER A 43 11.46 -30.03 -28.38
C SER A 43 10.50 -29.31 -29.33
N VAL A 44 10.16 -28.05 -29.04
CA VAL A 44 9.38 -27.23 -29.97
C VAL A 44 10.19 -26.94 -31.24
N LEU A 45 11.46 -26.56 -31.13
CA LEU A 45 12.33 -26.29 -32.27
C LEU A 45 12.54 -27.53 -33.14
N ASP A 46 12.74 -28.70 -32.53
CA ASP A 46 12.88 -29.98 -33.24
C ASP A 46 11.62 -30.31 -34.06
N SER A 47 10.42 -29.98 -33.53
CA SER A 47 9.16 -30.15 -34.26
C SER A 47 9.05 -29.24 -35.50
N LEU A 48 9.74 -28.09 -35.47
CA LEU A 48 9.78 -27.10 -36.54
C LEU A 48 10.94 -27.30 -37.52
N ALA A 49 11.89 -28.21 -37.25
CA ALA A 49 13.10 -28.38 -38.05
C ALA A 49 12.84 -28.69 -39.53
N GLN A 50 11.70 -29.32 -39.85
CA GLN A 50 11.28 -29.60 -41.22
C GLN A 50 10.35 -28.53 -41.81
N SER A 51 9.92 -27.56 -41.01
CA SER A 51 9.09 -26.45 -41.47
C SER A 51 9.92 -25.47 -42.30
N ALA A 52 9.27 -24.85 -43.29
CA ALA A 52 9.85 -23.73 -44.02
C ALA A 52 9.69 -22.40 -43.28
N SER A 53 8.80 -22.35 -42.27
CA SER A 53 8.49 -21.13 -41.52
C SER A 53 9.73 -20.60 -40.80
N PRO A 54 10.07 -19.31 -40.93
CA PRO A 54 11.08 -18.68 -40.13
C PRO A 54 10.72 -18.72 -38.65
N VAL A 55 11.74 -18.98 -37.83
CA VAL A 55 11.66 -19.02 -36.37
C VAL A 55 12.63 -18.01 -35.80
N PHE A 56 12.12 -17.12 -34.96
CA PHE A 56 12.92 -16.10 -34.28
C PHE A 56 12.88 -16.26 -32.77
N SER A 57 13.89 -15.70 -32.10
CA SER A 57 13.91 -15.51 -30.65
C SER A 57 14.23 -14.06 -30.28
N PHE A 58 13.60 -13.56 -29.22
CA PHE A 58 13.92 -12.27 -28.61
C PHE A 58 15.04 -12.32 -27.55
N ASP A 59 15.77 -13.43 -27.41
CA ASP A 59 16.86 -13.55 -26.42
C ASP A 59 17.86 -12.38 -26.47
N LEU A 60 18.15 -11.84 -27.66
CA LEU A 60 19.04 -10.69 -27.86
C LEU A 60 18.56 -9.40 -27.16
N LEU A 61 17.26 -9.25 -26.90
CA LEU A 61 16.73 -8.06 -26.22
C LEU A 61 17.13 -8.03 -24.75
N TYR A 62 17.29 -9.19 -24.11
CA TYR A 62 17.76 -9.29 -22.72
C TYR A 62 19.21 -8.84 -22.56
N ASP A 63 20.03 -8.92 -23.62
CA ASP A 63 21.40 -8.41 -23.61
C ASP A 63 21.49 -6.89 -23.89
N ARG A 64 20.41 -6.29 -24.41
CA ARG A 64 20.40 -4.89 -24.90
C ARG A 64 19.78 -3.89 -23.92
N PHE A 65 18.94 -4.37 -23.01
CA PHE A 65 18.19 -3.54 -22.08
C PHE A 65 18.39 -4.06 -20.66
N ASP A 66 18.48 -3.14 -19.71
CA ASP A 66 18.65 -3.45 -18.28
C ASP A 66 17.31 -3.59 -17.53
N ASP A 67 16.19 -3.33 -18.20
CA ASP A 67 14.85 -3.26 -17.61
C ASP A 67 13.84 -4.15 -18.35
N PHE A 68 13.13 -4.98 -17.59
CA PHE A 68 12.18 -5.96 -18.13
C PHE A 68 10.96 -5.33 -18.78
N ASP A 69 10.40 -4.26 -18.20
CA ASP A 69 9.22 -3.59 -18.77
C ASP A 69 9.55 -3.03 -20.16
N THR A 70 10.70 -2.38 -20.29
CA THR A 70 11.22 -1.88 -21.57
C THR A 70 11.41 -3.01 -22.59
N ILE A 71 11.91 -4.17 -22.17
CA ILE A 71 12.05 -5.36 -23.02
C ILE A 71 10.69 -5.81 -23.54
N TYR A 72 9.71 -6.02 -22.63
CA TYR A 72 8.39 -6.54 -22.99
C TYR A 72 7.58 -5.56 -23.85
N GLU A 73 7.65 -4.26 -23.57
CA GLU A 73 7.06 -3.24 -24.43
C GLU A 73 7.69 -3.25 -25.83
N THR A 74 9.01 -3.43 -25.92
CA THR A 74 9.73 -3.47 -27.19
C THR A 74 9.35 -4.69 -28.01
N MET A 75 9.26 -5.87 -27.38
CA MET A 75 8.75 -7.09 -28.02
C MET A 75 7.35 -6.86 -28.60
N ALA A 76 6.45 -6.28 -27.81
CA ALA A 76 5.07 -6.03 -28.22
C ALA A 76 4.99 -5.07 -29.42
N LYS A 77 5.78 -3.99 -29.42
CA LYS A 77 5.88 -3.03 -30.55
C LYS A 77 6.44 -3.68 -31.81
N LEU A 78 7.44 -4.56 -31.69
CA LEU A 78 8.02 -5.27 -32.82
C LEU A 78 7.03 -6.27 -33.44
N ILE A 79 6.32 -7.04 -32.61
CA ILE A 79 5.26 -7.94 -33.06
C ILE A 79 4.12 -7.14 -33.69
N GLU A 80 3.71 -6.01 -33.11
CA GLU A 80 2.71 -5.12 -33.72
C GLU A 80 3.14 -4.67 -35.12
N GLY A 81 4.40 -4.25 -35.25
CA GLY A 81 5.02 -3.87 -36.52
C GLY A 81 4.90 -4.97 -37.58
N LEU A 82 5.24 -6.21 -37.23
CA LEU A 82 5.12 -7.37 -38.10
C LEU A 82 3.67 -7.67 -38.49
N VAL A 83 2.79 -7.84 -37.50
CA VAL A 83 1.40 -8.27 -37.71
C VAL A 83 0.63 -7.25 -38.54
N ARG A 84 0.87 -5.95 -38.31
CA ARG A 84 0.28 -4.86 -39.09
C ARG A 84 1.01 -4.60 -40.41
N GLN A 85 2.05 -5.36 -40.74
CA GLN A 85 2.87 -5.22 -41.95
C GLN A 85 3.46 -3.81 -42.12
N ARG A 86 3.84 -3.19 -40.99
CA ARG A 86 4.53 -1.88 -40.92
C ARG A 86 6.06 -2.01 -40.89
N VAL A 87 6.55 -3.20 -40.54
CA VAL A 87 7.97 -3.54 -40.44
C VAL A 87 8.21 -4.75 -41.34
N SER A 88 9.27 -4.68 -42.17
CA SER A 88 9.68 -5.82 -42.99
C SER A 88 10.28 -6.92 -42.12
N ILE A 89 10.29 -8.17 -42.60
CA ILE A 89 10.93 -9.27 -41.85
C ILE A 89 12.44 -9.06 -41.74
N GLU A 90 13.07 -8.41 -42.73
CA GLU A 90 14.48 -8.04 -42.71
C GLU A 90 14.78 -6.98 -41.63
N ASP A 91 13.91 -5.99 -41.46
CA ASP A 91 14.07 -4.99 -40.39
C ASP A 91 13.79 -5.61 -39.01
N PHE A 92 12.82 -6.52 -38.91
CA PHE A 92 12.54 -7.26 -37.69
C PHE A 92 13.74 -8.12 -37.27
N ALA A 93 14.41 -8.78 -38.21
CA ALA A 93 15.60 -9.61 -37.97
C ALA A 93 16.81 -8.84 -37.40
N GLN A 94 16.80 -7.50 -37.40
CA GLN A 94 17.81 -6.68 -36.71
C GLN A 94 17.61 -6.64 -35.18
N SER A 95 16.41 -6.98 -34.73
CA SER A 95 15.98 -6.93 -33.33
C SER A 95 15.60 -8.29 -32.74
N ALA A 96 15.63 -9.35 -33.54
CA ALA A 96 15.38 -10.72 -33.10
C ALA A 96 16.36 -11.70 -33.78
N THR A 97 16.77 -12.75 -33.08
CA THR A 97 17.70 -13.75 -33.60
C THR A 97 16.95 -14.77 -34.45
N LEU A 98 17.31 -14.92 -35.72
CA LEU A 98 16.81 -15.99 -36.58
C LEU A 98 17.41 -17.34 -36.14
N ILE A 99 16.57 -18.27 -35.71
CA ILE A 99 16.95 -19.60 -35.24
C ILE A 99 16.88 -20.63 -36.38
N HIS A 100 15.81 -20.58 -37.17
CA HIS A 100 15.53 -21.53 -38.24
C HIS A 100 14.76 -20.87 -39.40
N GLY A 101 14.81 -21.47 -40.59
CA GLY A 101 14.07 -21.03 -41.77
C GLY A 101 14.77 -19.93 -42.58
N LYS A 102 14.07 -19.40 -43.59
CA LYS A 102 14.56 -18.33 -44.46
C LYS A 102 13.85 -17.02 -44.15
N LEU A 103 14.52 -15.91 -44.42
CA LEU A 103 13.96 -14.55 -44.29
C LEU A 103 12.93 -14.20 -45.38
N GLU A 104 12.73 -15.07 -46.37
CA GLU A 104 11.78 -14.82 -47.46
C GLU A 104 10.43 -15.47 -47.13
N LEU A 105 9.38 -14.65 -47.07
CA LEU A 105 7.99 -15.08 -46.92
C LEU A 105 7.17 -14.58 -48.11
N ASP A 106 6.44 -15.49 -48.77
CA ASP A 106 5.55 -15.14 -49.89
C ASP A 106 4.32 -14.35 -49.40
N GLU A 107 3.74 -14.74 -48.27
CA GLU A 107 2.63 -14.06 -47.61
C GLU A 107 2.69 -14.32 -46.10
N LEU A 108 2.45 -13.28 -45.27
CA LEU A 108 2.36 -13.40 -43.82
C LEU A 108 0.90 -13.30 -43.39
N ASN A 109 0.27 -14.45 -43.18
CA ASN A 109 -1.11 -14.57 -42.74
C ASN A 109 -1.22 -14.87 -41.24
N LYS A 110 -0.25 -15.57 -40.65
CA LYS A 110 -0.26 -15.97 -39.24
C LYS A 110 1.10 -15.85 -38.56
N VAL A 111 1.14 -15.11 -37.46
CA VAL A 111 2.28 -15.02 -36.54
C VAL A 111 1.93 -15.81 -35.28
N VAL A 112 2.81 -16.72 -34.86
CA VAL A 112 2.69 -17.44 -33.60
C VAL A 112 3.74 -16.93 -32.63
N PHE A 113 3.32 -16.36 -31.51
CA PHE A 113 4.20 -15.91 -30.45
C PHE A 113 4.21 -16.94 -29.31
N VAL A 114 5.39 -17.46 -29.00
CA VAL A 114 5.61 -18.58 -28.08
C VAL A 114 6.23 -18.04 -26.80
N VAL A 115 5.56 -18.27 -25.66
CA VAL A 115 6.00 -17.80 -24.34
C VAL A 115 6.25 -18.97 -23.37
N PRO A 116 7.14 -18.83 -22.38
CA PRO A 116 7.25 -19.78 -21.27
C PRO A 116 5.93 -19.89 -20.48
N GLY A 117 5.69 -21.04 -19.84
CA GLY A 117 4.54 -21.20 -18.97
C GLY A 117 3.20 -21.14 -19.69
N SER A 118 2.21 -20.57 -18.99
CA SER A 118 0.88 -20.28 -19.53
C SER A 118 0.82 -18.82 -19.99
N PRO A 119 0.30 -18.51 -21.19
CA PRO A 119 0.25 -17.13 -21.68
C PRO A 119 -0.55 -16.17 -20.80
N ASN A 120 -1.44 -16.71 -19.97
CA ASN A 120 -2.34 -15.94 -19.12
C ASN A 120 -1.83 -15.77 -17.69
N VAL A 121 -0.69 -16.37 -17.33
CA VAL A 121 -0.18 -16.36 -15.96
C VAL A 121 1.21 -15.75 -15.93
N ALA A 122 1.34 -14.61 -15.25
CA ALA A 122 2.62 -13.95 -14.95
C ALA A 122 3.50 -13.65 -16.20
N GLU A 123 2.87 -13.38 -17.35
CA GLU A 123 3.58 -13.08 -18.61
C GLU A 123 3.23 -11.67 -19.12
N ALA A 124 4.10 -10.72 -18.83
CA ALA A 124 3.90 -9.30 -19.13
C ALA A 124 3.87 -9.00 -20.64
N SER A 125 4.66 -9.71 -21.44
CA SER A 125 4.68 -9.51 -22.90
C SER A 125 3.31 -9.77 -23.53
N VAL A 126 2.58 -10.78 -23.04
CA VAL A 126 1.23 -11.12 -23.49
C VAL A 126 0.23 -10.04 -23.09
N ARG A 127 0.36 -9.47 -21.89
CA ARG A 127 -0.48 -8.35 -21.42
C ARG A 127 -0.41 -7.15 -22.37
N HIS A 128 0.81 -6.71 -22.72
CA HIS A 128 1.00 -5.60 -23.66
C HIS A 128 0.41 -5.89 -25.04
N LEU A 129 0.58 -7.12 -25.55
CA LEU A 129 -0.04 -7.52 -26.81
C LEU A 129 -1.57 -7.50 -26.74
N CYS A 130 -2.16 -7.97 -25.64
CA CYS A 130 -3.61 -7.91 -25.44
C CYS A 130 -4.13 -6.46 -25.40
N GLU A 131 -3.37 -5.51 -24.83
CA GLU A 131 -3.74 -4.09 -24.85
C GLU A 131 -3.71 -3.49 -26.26
N ILE A 132 -2.71 -3.86 -27.08
CA ILE A 132 -2.53 -3.39 -28.45
C ILE A 132 -3.60 -3.97 -29.40
N PHE A 133 -3.84 -5.28 -29.31
CA PHE A 133 -4.67 -6.02 -30.26
C PHE A 133 -6.11 -6.25 -29.79
N LYS A 134 -6.39 -6.15 -28.48
CA LYS A 134 -7.72 -6.34 -27.89
C LYS A 134 -8.37 -7.65 -28.35
N ASP A 135 -9.48 -7.59 -29.08
CA ASP A 135 -10.21 -8.78 -29.55
C ASP A 135 -9.63 -9.38 -30.85
N SER A 136 -8.55 -8.81 -31.40
CA SER A 136 -7.93 -9.25 -32.67
C SER A 136 -6.72 -10.18 -32.49
N ILE A 137 -6.60 -10.80 -31.32
CA ILE A 137 -5.55 -11.75 -30.96
C ILE A 137 -6.17 -13.03 -30.41
N GLN A 138 -5.57 -14.18 -30.71
CA GLN A 138 -5.92 -15.46 -30.12
C GLN A 138 -4.88 -15.83 -29.08
N VAL A 139 -5.32 -16.12 -27.85
CA VAL A 139 -4.44 -16.59 -26.78
C VAL A 139 -4.88 -17.99 -26.41
N GLU A 140 -4.05 -18.99 -26.72
CA GLU A 140 -4.31 -20.37 -26.35
C GLU A 140 -3.96 -20.61 -24.89
N ALA A 141 -4.87 -21.25 -24.15
CA ALA A 141 -4.60 -21.64 -22.78
C ALA A 141 -3.45 -22.66 -22.71
N GLY A 142 -2.51 -22.41 -21.81
CA GLY A 142 -1.39 -23.31 -21.52
C GLY A 142 -1.41 -23.76 -20.05
N VAL A 143 -0.67 -24.83 -19.77
CA VAL A 143 -0.44 -25.29 -18.38
C VAL A 143 0.43 -24.27 -17.67
N SER A 144 0.01 -23.87 -16.47
CA SER A 144 0.74 -22.94 -15.61
C SER A 144 1.60 -23.69 -14.59
N PHE A 145 2.63 -23.04 -14.06
CA PHE A 145 3.37 -23.56 -12.90
C PHE A 145 2.44 -23.73 -11.69
N LEU A 146 1.36 -22.94 -11.63
CA LEU A 146 0.33 -23.02 -10.58
C LEU A 146 -0.34 -24.39 -10.54
N ASP A 147 -0.64 -24.97 -11.71
CA ASP A 147 -1.29 -26.28 -11.80
C ASP A 147 -0.42 -27.37 -11.15
N ILE A 148 0.90 -27.28 -11.37
CA ILE A 148 1.87 -28.18 -10.76
C ILE A 148 2.06 -27.86 -9.28
N ALA A 149 2.14 -26.58 -8.91
CA ALA A 149 2.30 -26.16 -7.53
C ALA A 149 1.15 -26.67 -6.65
N PHE A 150 -0.11 -26.48 -7.06
CA PHE A 150 -1.28 -26.99 -6.34
C PHE A 150 -1.24 -28.52 -6.20
N SER A 151 -0.83 -29.22 -7.25
CA SER A 151 -0.67 -30.67 -7.22
C SER A 151 0.41 -31.12 -6.22
N ARG A 152 1.58 -30.48 -6.18
CA ARG A 152 2.69 -30.85 -5.28
C ARG A 152 2.44 -30.46 -3.83
N LEU A 153 1.78 -29.32 -3.63
CA LEU A 153 1.38 -28.85 -2.31
C LEU A 153 0.17 -29.60 -1.75
N ASN A 154 -0.49 -30.45 -2.57
CA ASN A 154 -1.74 -31.12 -2.24
C ASN A 154 -2.79 -30.13 -1.69
N ARG A 155 -2.94 -29.01 -2.39
CA ARG A 155 -3.73 -27.87 -1.94
C ARG A 155 -4.80 -27.54 -2.97
N ASP A 156 -6.06 -27.51 -2.52
CA ASP A 156 -7.17 -26.96 -3.30
C ASP A 156 -7.28 -25.45 -3.02
N PRO A 157 -7.15 -24.58 -4.04
CA PRO A 157 -7.26 -23.14 -3.85
C PRO A 157 -8.63 -22.66 -3.37
N PHE A 158 -9.70 -23.48 -3.46
CA PHE A 158 -11.02 -23.16 -2.90
C PHE A 158 -11.17 -23.55 -1.42
N GLU A 159 -10.47 -24.60 -0.97
CA GLU A 159 -10.54 -25.04 0.43
C GLU A 159 -9.56 -24.27 1.31
N SER A 160 -8.38 -23.93 0.77
CA SER A 160 -7.34 -23.20 1.46
C SER A 160 -6.90 -22.01 0.61
N PRO A 161 -7.54 -20.84 0.80
CA PRO A 161 -7.29 -19.65 0.00
C PRO A 161 -5.80 -19.33 -0.06
N LEU A 162 -5.31 -19.03 -1.25
CA LEU A 162 -3.91 -18.74 -1.51
C LEU A 162 -3.84 -17.47 -2.35
N THR A 163 -3.09 -16.48 -1.87
CA THR A 163 -2.85 -15.26 -2.63
C THR A 163 -1.64 -15.47 -3.52
N LEU A 164 -1.78 -15.21 -4.82
CA LEU A 164 -0.67 -15.22 -5.76
C LEU A 164 -0.01 -13.86 -5.76
N VAL A 165 1.31 -13.82 -5.57
CA VAL A 165 2.05 -12.58 -5.41
C VAL A 165 3.30 -12.61 -6.29
N ASP A 166 3.59 -11.48 -6.94
CA ASP A 166 4.87 -11.25 -7.59
C ASP A 166 5.95 -10.93 -6.55
N SER A 167 7.16 -11.47 -6.69
CA SER A 167 8.21 -11.23 -5.69
C SER A 167 8.62 -9.76 -5.55
N THR A 168 8.60 -8.99 -6.63
CA THR A 168 8.94 -7.56 -6.60
C THR A 168 7.83 -6.77 -5.93
N GLU A 169 6.57 -7.05 -6.31
CA GLU A 169 5.43 -6.40 -5.68
C GLU A 169 5.29 -6.77 -4.19
N PHE A 170 5.69 -7.98 -3.81
CA PHE A 170 5.81 -8.36 -2.41
C PHE A 170 6.83 -7.50 -1.67
N LEU A 171 8.05 -7.37 -2.20
CA LEU A 171 9.11 -6.59 -1.54
C LEU A 171 8.77 -5.10 -1.43
N ASP A 172 8.14 -4.52 -2.46
CA ASP A 172 7.77 -3.11 -2.46
C ASP A 172 6.56 -2.81 -1.56
N HIS A 173 5.63 -3.77 -1.43
CA HIS A 173 4.30 -3.53 -0.86
C HIS A 173 3.81 -4.67 0.05
N PHE A 174 4.70 -5.30 0.82
CA PHE A 174 4.38 -6.45 1.68
C PHE A 174 3.21 -6.16 2.66
N ASP A 175 3.08 -4.90 3.09
CA ASP A 175 2.02 -4.38 3.98
C ASP A 175 0.58 -4.63 3.50
N ARG A 176 0.39 -5.00 2.23
CA ARG A 176 -0.92 -5.27 1.63
C ARG A 176 -1.35 -6.73 1.71
N TYR A 177 -0.44 -7.65 2.01
CA TYR A 177 -0.70 -9.09 1.92
C TYR A 177 -0.93 -9.72 3.29
N ALA A 178 -1.73 -10.77 3.36
CA ALA A 178 -1.97 -11.52 4.60
C ALA A 178 -2.32 -12.97 4.27
N GLY A 179 -2.10 -13.87 5.23
CA GLY A 179 -2.41 -15.29 5.11
C GLY A 179 -1.41 -16.06 4.24
N ASP A 180 -1.86 -17.07 3.53
CA ASP A 180 -0.98 -17.91 2.73
C ASP A 180 -0.69 -17.26 1.36
N LEU A 181 0.59 -17.11 1.05
CA LEU A 181 1.10 -16.43 -0.14
C LEU A 181 1.95 -17.38 -0.98
N LEU A 182 1.62 -17.52 -2.26
CA LEU A 182 2.49 -18.12 -3.25
C LEU A 182 3.20 -17.02 -4.02
N ILE A 183 4.45 -16.78 -3.63
CA ILE A 183 5.33 -15.77 -4.20
C ILE A 183 6.01 -16.39 -5.42
N GLY A 184 5.57 -15.97 -6.60
CA GLY A 184 6.14 -16.38 -7.88
C GLY A 184 7.31 -15.50 -8.28
N GLN A 185 7.97 -15.90 -9.37
CA GLN A 185 9.06 -15.14 -10.00
C GLN A 185 10.27 -14.88 -9.07
N VAL A 186 10.67 -15.84 -8.22
CA VAL A 186 11.83 -15.67 -7.32
C VAL A 186 13.13 -15.98 -8.08
N TRP A 187 13.48 -15.15 -9.06
CA TRP A 187 14.47 -15.48 -10.09
C TRP A 187 15.94 -15.38 -9.68
N SER A 188 16.23 -14.97 -8.45
CA SER A 188 17.60 -14.84 -7.98
C SER A 188 17.71 -15.01 -6.46
N GLU A 189 18.91 -15.37 -6.02
CA GLU A 189 19.27 -15.42 -4.60
C GLU A 189 19.04 -14.08 -3.91
N ILE A 190 19.29 -12.95 -4.58
CA ILE A 190 19.12 -11.60 -4.03
C ILE A 190 17.66 -11.35 -3.62
N ILE A 191 16.71 -11.72 -4.49
CA ILE A 191 15.28 -11.58 -4.20
C ILE A 191 14.87 -12.50 -3.07
N ALA A 192 15.30 -13.76 -3.11
CA ALA A 192 14.99 -14.73 -2.06
C ALA A 192 15.54 -14.29 -0.69
N MET A 193 16.77 -13.75 -0.67
CA MET A 193 17.39 -13.17 0.53
C MET A 193 16.64 -11.94 1.02
N SER A 194 16.18 -11.07 0.12
CA SER A 194 15.40 -9.88 0.50
C SER A 194 14.07 -10.27 1.14
N ILE A 195 13.41 -11.32 0.63
CA ILE A 195 12.21 -11.90 1.24
C ILE A 195 12.55 -12.49 2.61
N ALA A 196 13.64 -13.25 2.72
CA ALA A 196 14.06 -13.84 3.98
C ALA A 196 14.38 -12.79 5.05
N ASP A 197 15.12 -11.74 4.70
CA ASP A 197 15.52 -10.65 5.59
C ASP A 197 14.30 -9.91 6.14
N LEU A 198 13.26 -9.72 5.32
CA LEU A 198 11.98 -9.16 5.75
C LEU A 198 11.33 -10.01 6.86
N LEU A 199 11.49 -11.33 6.81
CA LEU A 199 10.93 -12.27 7.77
C LEU A 199 11.81 -12.51 9.00
N VAL A 200 13.10 -12.13 8.98
CA VAL A 200 14.01 -12.31 10.13
C VAL A 200 13.60 -11.44 11.32
N GLY A 201 13.07 -10.24 11.06
CA GLY A 201 12.62 -9.30 12.08
C GLY A 201 11.16 -9.48 12.52
N ALA A 202 10.48 -10.51 12.01
CA ALA A 202 9.08 -10.76 12.28
C ALA A 202 8.82 -11.26 13.71
N ASP A 203 7.61 -10.99 14.21
CA ASP A 203 7.17 -11.47 15.53
C ASP A 203 7.06 -13.01 15.56
N LYS A 204 6.76 -13.60 14.41
CA LYS A 204 6.60 -15.03 14.20
C LYS A 204 7.84 -15.63 13.52
N ALA A 205 8.25 -16.80 14.00
CA ALA A 205 9.26 -17.59 13.30
C ALA A 205 8.67 -18.17 12.00
N TYR A 206 9.13 -17.66 10.85
CA TYR A 206 8.71 -18.14 9.54
C TYR A 206 9.62 -19.24 9.01
N SER A 207 9.00 -20.17 8.29
CA SER A 207 9.61 -21.05 7.30
C SER A 207 8.94 -20.82 5.96
N MET A 208 9.60 -21.22 4.88
CA MET A 208 9.07 -21.13 3.52
C MET A 208 9.06 -22.52 2.89
N THR A 209 8.06 -22.82 2.07
CA THR A 209 8.13 -23.99 1.20
C THR A 209 8.78 -23.56 -0.12
N TYR A 210 9.93 -24.14 -0.39
CA TYR A 210 10.73 -23.93 -1.59
C TYR A 210 10.19 -24.81 -2.72
N LEU A 211 9.80 -24.18 -3.83
CA LEU A 211 9.28 -24.81 -5.04
C LEU A 211 10.24 -24.52 -6.19
N TYR A 212 11.11 -25.49 -6.48
CA TYR A 212 12.11 -25.39 -7.53
C TYR A 212 11.79 -26.30 -8.68
N HIS A 213 11.90 -25.79 -9.91
CA HIS A 213 11.92 -26.61 -11.11
C HIS A 213 10.72 -27.56 -11.20
N LEU A 214 9.54 -27.06 -10.82
CA LEU A 214 8.31 -27.86 -10.78
C LEU A 214 8.05 -28.55 -12.12
N GLY A 215 7.98 -29.88 -12.09
CA GLY A 215 7.77 -30.73 -13.25
C GLY A 215 9.03 -31.12 -14.03
N LEU A 216 10.23 -30.73 -13.59
CA LEU A 216 11.51 -31.17 -14.17
C LEU A 216 12.13 -32.32 -13.34
N ASP A 217 13.17 -32.95 -13.88
CA ASP A 217 13.85 -34.10 -13.25
C ASP A 217 14.53 -33.74 -11.91
N ASP A 218 14.93 -32.48 -11.74
CA ASP A 218 15.55 -31.93 -10.54
C ASP A 218 14.58 -31.13 -9.66
N GLU A 219 13.27 -31.39 -9.79
CA GLU A 219 12.22 -30.80 -8.95
C GLU A 219 12.55 -30.93 -7.45
N LEU A 220 12.46 -29.81 -6.73
CA LEU A 220 12.55 -29.79 -5.26
C LEU A 220 11.34 -29.09 -4.67
N VAL A 221 10.61 -29.81 -3.82
CA VAL A 221 9.49 -29.29 -3.03
C VAL A 221 9.75 -29.64 -1.58
N ARG A 222 10.16 -28.65 -0.78
CA ARG A 222 10.44 -28.85 0.65
C ARG A 222 10.35 -27.57 1.46
N GLU A 223 10.07 -27.73 2.74
CA GLU A 223 10.19 -26.64 3.70
C GLU A 223 11.67 -26.29 3.93
N ILE A 224 11.97 -25.00 4.02
CA ILE A 224 13.29 -24.44 4.27
C ILE A 224 13.21 -23.35 5.34
N GLY A 225 14.23 -23.28 6.20
CA GLY A 225 14.42 -22.15 7.10
C GLY A 225 14.99 -20.93 6.38
N LEU A 226 14.81 -19.74 6.95
CA LEU A 226 15.32 -18.48 6.38
C LEU A 226 16.85 -18.51 6.16
N ALA A 227 17.59 -19.14 7.07
CA ALA A 227 19.05 -19.27 6.98
C ALA A 227 19.53 -20.24 5.88
N GLU A 228 18.66 -21.11 5.37
CA GLU A 228 19.01 -22.05 4.29
C GLU A 228 18.95 -21.39 2.91
N VAL A 229 18.30 -20.22 2.79
CA VAL A 229 18.09 -19.53 1.52
C VAL A 229 19.42 -19.28 0.80
N SER A 230 20.45 -18.78 1.47
CA SER A 230 21.76 -18.52 0.85
C SER A 230 22.53 -19.77 0.40
N SER A 231 21.99 -20.97 0.62
CA SER A 231 22.63 -22.25 0.25
C SER A 231 21.93 -22.96 -0.91
N LEU A 232 20.85 -22.39 -1.43
CA LEU A 232 20.01 -22.98 -2.46
C LEU A 232 20.15 -22.25 -3.79
N PRO A 233 19.99 -22.95 -4.93
CA PRO A 233 19.91 -22.30 -6.23
C PRO A 233 18.61 -21.50 -6.33
N PHE A 234 18.58 -20.43 -7.14
CA PHE A 234 17.36 -19.69 -7.46
C PHE A 234 17.42 -19.25 -8.92
N ASP A 235 16.32 -19.40 -9.64
CA ASP A 235 16.19 -18.97 -11.03
C ASP A 235 14.72 -18.69 -11.38
N HIS A 236 14.48 -18.34 -12.64
CA HIS A 236 13.17 -17.97 -13.17
C HIS A 236 12.07 -19.04 -13.04
N LEU A 237 12.40 -20.27 -12.64
CA LEU A 237 11.45 -21.36 -12.37
C LEU A 237 11.30 -21.64 -10.86
N THR A 238 11.74 -20.72 -10.01
CA THR A 238 11.59 -20.80 -8.56
C THR A 238 10.37 -20.02 -8.05
N SER A 239 9.66 -20.61 -7.10
CA SER A 239 8.61 -19.96 -6.32
C SER A 239 8.74 -20.31 -4.83
N LEU A 240 8.19 -19.46 -3.96
CA LEU A 240 8.17 -19.66 -2.52
C LEU A 240 6.73 -19.63 -2.02
N LEU A 241 6.34 -20.59 -1.20
CA LEU A 241 5.09 -20.54 -0.44
C LEU A 241 5.39 -20.12 0.99
N LEU A 242 4.78 -19.01 1.41
CA LEU A 242 4.80 -18.49 2.77
C LEU A 242 3.42 -18.73 3.40
N ASN A 243 3.35 -19.45 4.52
CA ASN A 243 2.08 -19.75 5.17
C ASN A 243 1.84 -18.81 6.35
N ASP A 244 0.59 -18.37 6.48
CA ASP A 244 0.09 -17.57 7.59
C ASP A 244 0.97 -16.33 7.83
N PHE A 245 1.14 -15.54 6.78
CA PHE A 245 1.85 -14.27 6.81
C PHE A 245 1.01 -13.21 7.52
N THR A 246 1.55 -12.69 8.62
CA THR A 246 0.86 -11.77 9.54
C THR A 246 1.54 -10.42 9.70
N GLU A 247 2.74 -10.22 9.13
CA GLU A 247 3.60 -9.04 9.38
C GLU A 247 3.15 -7.77 8.64
N SER A 248 1.91 -7.73 8.15
CA SER A 248 1.40 -6.61 7.38
C SER A 248 0.42 -5.77 8.15
N SER A 249 0.39 -4.47 7.84
CA SER A 249 -0.62 -3.56 8.36
C SER A 249 -2.06 -4.03 8.05
N ALA A 250 -2.27 -4.64 6.87
CA ALA A 250 -3.57 -5.21 6.48
C ALA A 250 -4.00 -6.39 7.36
N SER A 251 -3.05 -7.27 7.70
CA SER A 251 -3.26 -8.40 8.61
C SER A 251 -3.60 -7.90 10.01
N ALA A 252 -2.81 -6.98 10.56
CA ALA A 252 -3.03 -6.40 11.89
C ALA A 252 -4.41 -5.74 12.00
N PHE A 253 -4.80 -4.96 10.97
CA PHE A 253 -6.12 -4.32 10.90
C PHE A 253 -7.27 -5.34 10.92
N THR A 254 -7.17 -6.38 10.08
CA THR A 254 -8.21 -7.42 9.97
C THR A 254 -8.32 -8.20 11.27
N SER A 255 -7.19 -8.60 11.84
CA SER A 255 -7.10 -9.32 13.10
C SER A 255 -7.74 -8.53 14.25
N LEU A 256 -7.44 -7.22 14.35
CA LEU A 256 -8.05 -6.37 15.37
C LEU A 256 -9.58 -6.28 15.21
N LEU A 257 -10.08 -6.16 13.98
CA LEU A 257 -11.53 -6.13 13.71
C LEU A 257 -12.21 -7.42 14.16
N GLU A 258 -11.58 -8.56 13.92
CA GLU A 258 -12.08 -9.86 14.36
C GLU A 258 -12.05 -10.01 15.88
N ILE A 259 -10.95 -9.59 16.53
CA ILE A 259 -10.83 -9.59 18.00
C ILE A 259 -11.93 -8.74 18.62
N VAL A 260 -12.18 -7.52 18.15
CA VAL A 260 -13.23 -6.65 18.70
C VAL A 260 -14.61 -7.27 18.52
N ARG A 261 -14.90 -7.89 17.37
CA ARG A 261 -16.15 -8.65 17.16
C ARG A 261 -16.28 -9.81 18.14
N GLU A 262 -15.19 -10.53 18.37
CA GLU A 262 -15.17 -11.64 19.32
C GLU A 262 -15.39 -11.18 20.76
N LEU A 263 -14.78 -10.07 21.17
CA LEU A 263 -14.99 -9.45 22.48
C LEU A 263 -16.46 -9.05 22.66
N ARG A 264 -17.06 -8.42 21.65
CA ARG A 264 -18.50 -8.06 21.65
C ARG A 264 -19.44 -9.26 21.82
N VAL A 265 -19.01 -10.46 21.47
CA VAL A 265 -19.79 -11.70 21.62
C VAL A 265 -19.47 -12.43 22.92
N LYS A 266 -18.18 -12.56 23.27
CA LYS A 266 -17.70 -13.46 24.33
C LYS A 266 -17.46 -12.76 25.67
N CYS A 267 -17.19 -11.45 25.68
CA CYS A 267 -16.93 -10.70 26.92
C CYS A 267 -18.19 -9.95 27.38
N PRO A 268 -18.73 -10.23 28.58
CA PRO A 268 -19.94 -9.56 29.08
C PRO A 268 -19.79 -8.05 29.28
N TRP A 269 -18.60 -7.56 29.59
CA TRP A 269 -18.38 -6.12 29.75
C TRP A 269 -18.38 -5.40 28.40
N ASP A 270 -17.66 -5.95 27.42
CA ASP A 270 -17.59 -5.41 26.06
C ASP A 270 -18.94 -5.48 25.36
N ALA A 271 -19.68 -6.58 25.50
CA ALA A 271 -21.00 -6.77 24.92
C ALA A 271 -22.03 -5.73 25.42
N ASN A 272 -21.89 -5.24 26.65
CA ASN A 272 -22.80 -4.27 27.26
C ASN A 272 -22.46 -2.80 26.91
N GLN A 273 -21.36 -2.54 26.20
CA GLN A 273 -21.00 -1.18 25.79
C GLN A 273 -21.92 -0.64 24.69
N ASP A 274 -22.14 0.67 24.68
CA ASP A 274 -22.78 1.41 23.60
C ASP A 274 -21.98 2.67 23.24
N HIS A 275 -22.44 3.43 22.25
CA HIS A 275 -21.73 4.64 21.82
C HIS A 275 -21.61 5.70 22.94
N GLN A 276 -22.59 5.76 23.85
CA GLN A 276 -22.60 6.74 24.91
C GLN A 276 -21.63 6.34 26.03
N SER A 277 -21.64 5.07 26.45
CA SER A 277 -20.74 4.56 27.49
C SER A 277 -19.27 4.67 27.08
N LEU A 278 -18.95 4.44 25.81
CA LEU A 278 -17.58 4.53 25.28
C LEU A 278 -17.09 5.96 25.02
N SER A 279 -18.01 6.92 24.90
CA SER A 279 -17.65 8.32 24.57
C SER A 279 -16.68 8.95 25.57
N LYS A 280 -16.75 8.55 26.84
CA LYS A 280 -15.82 8.99 27.89
C LYS A 280 -14.42 8.42 27.64
N HIS A 281 -14.32 7.12 27.39
CA HIS A 281 -13.06 6.43 27.11
C HIS A 281 -12.41 6.99 25.85
N LEU A 282 -13.17 7.23 24.78
CA LEU A 282 -12.66 7.88 23.57
C LEU A 282 -11.99 9.24 23.85
N VAL A 283 -12.55 10.03 24.77
CA VAL A 283 -11.94 11.31 25.16
C VAL A 283 -10.70 11.07 26.01
N GLU A 284 -10.76 10.15 26.98
CA GLU A 284 -9.60 9.77 27.82
C GLU A 284 -8.41 9.34 26.93
N GLU A 285 -8.59 8.36 26.03
CA GLU A 285 -7.51 7.89 25.15
C GLU A 285 -6.98 9.02 24.24
N ALA A 286 -7.85 9.90 23.75
CA ALA A 286 -7.41 11.04 22.96
C ALA A 286 -6.53 12.01 23.77
N TYR A 287 -6.74 12.12 25.08
CA TYR A 287 -5.90 12.94 25.96
C TYR A 287 -4.61 12.22 26.35
N GLU A 288 -4.62 10.90 26.55
CA GLU A 288 -3.40 10.11 26.78
C GLU A 288 -2.46 10.19 25.58
N VAL A 289 -2.99 10.07 24.35
CA VAL A 289 -2.24 10.33 23.11
C VAL A 289 -1.61 11.73 23.10
N VAL A 290 -2.35 12.76 23.54
CA VAL A 290 -1.81 14.12 23.60
C VAL A 290 -0.73 14.25 24.68
N ASP A 291 -0.88 13.58 25.83
CA ASP A 291 0.15 13.59 26.87
C ASP A 291 1.43 12.89 26.41
N ALA A 292 1.32 11.75 25.72
CA ALA A 292 2.47 11.06 25.10
C ALA A 292 3.21 11.94 24.09
N ILE A 293 2.49 12.68 23.22
CA ILE A 293 3.09 13.65 22.30
C ILE A 293 3.81 14.77 23.08
N ASP A 294 3.16 15.33 24.09
CA ASP A 294 3.70 16.46 24.82
C ASP A 294 4.94 16.09 25.65
N LYS A 295 4.97 14.88 26.23
CA LYS A 295 6.15 14.34 26.94
C LYS A 295 7.36 14.33 26.02
N PHE A 296 7.21 13.77 24.81
CA PHE A 296 8.26 13.71 23.80
C PHE A 296 8.87 15.08 23.48
N TYR A 297 8.03 16.08 23.21
CA TYR A 297 8.52 17.43 22.91
C TYR A 297 9.17 18.12 24.11
N SER A 298 8.70 17.85 25.33
CA SER A 298 9.28 18.42 26.55
C SER A 298 10.67 17.88 26.87
N GLU A 299 10.93 16.61 26.57
CA GLU A 299 12.20 15.94 26.81
C GLU A 299 13.22 16.26 25.71
N THR A 300 12.79 16.27 24.44
CA THR A 300 13.65 16.63 23.29
C THR A 300 14.02 18.11 23.23
N SER A 301 13.25 19.01 23.83
CA SER A 301 13.60 20.45 23.92
C SER A 301 14.75 20.72 24.91
N ASN A 302 15.05 19.79 25.81
CA ASN A 302 16.13 19.90 26.80
C ASN A 302 17.45 19.24 26.33
N SER A 303 17.39 18.34 25.35
CA SER A 303 18.56 17.76 24.69
C SER A 303 18.88 18.55 23.41
N GLY A 304 19.81 19.50 23.48
CA GLY A 304 20.29 20.26 22.32
C GLY A 304 21.07 19.43 21.27
N ALA A 305 20.74 18.15 21.11
CA ALA A 305 21.45 17.19 20.27
C ALA A 305 20.48 16.45 19.35
N LEU A 306 20.40 16.91 18.10
CA LEU A 306 20.05 16.04 16.96
C LEU A 306 21.31 15.27 16.57
N GLY A 307 21.58 14.14 17.22
CA GLY A 307 22.70 13.23 16.92
C GLY A 307 22.34 11.79 17.28
N ASP A 308 23.13 10.79 16.87
CA ASP A 308 22.81 9.34 16.88
C ASP A 308 22.29 8.74 18.21
N GLU A 309 22.40 9.42 19.37
CA GLU A 309 21.69 9.07 20.62
C GLU A 309 20.16 9.26 20.54
N PHE A 310 19.65 9.91 19.48
CA PHE A 310 18.23 10.13 19.22
C PHE A 310 17.43 8.83 18.96
N LEU A 311 18.09 7.71 18.68
CA LEU A 311 17.45 6.44 18.30
C LEU A 311 17.02 5.57 19.49
N SER A 312 17.70 5.61 20.63
CA SER A 312 17.32 4.80 21.80
C SER A 312 16.13 5.39 22.58
N ASP A 313 16.04 6.72 22.65
CA ASP A 313 14.88 7.42 23.24
C ASP A 313 13.64 7.30 22.35
N HIS A 314 13.82 7.00 21.05
CA HIS A 314 12.74 6.79 20.09
C HIS A 314 12.01 5.45 20.29
N GLN A 315 12.65 4.43 20.89
CA GLN A 315 11.98 3.15 21.14
C GLN A 315 10.90 3.32 22.22
N ILE A 316 11.20 4.01 23.32
CA ILE A 316 10.23 4.33 24.37
C ILE A 316 9.10 5.23 23.83
N TYR A 317 9.45 6.20 22.98
CA TYR A 317 8.46 7.03 22.29
C TYR A 317 7.55 6.20 21.38
N CYS A 318 8.11 5.30 20.57
CA CYS A 318 7.31 4.37 19.76
C CYS A 318 6.40 3.49 20.62
N ASP A 319 6.89 3.01 21.76
CA ASP A 319 6.16 2.09 22.61
C ASP A 319 4.99 2.81 23.33
N GLU A 320 5.22 3.95 24.00
CA GLU A 320 4.15 4.68 24.72
C GLU A 320 3.18 5.36 23.73
N PHE A 321 3.67 6.19 22.80
CA PHE A 321 2.80 6.87 21.84
C PHE A 321 2.08 5.89 20.91
N GLY A 322 2.76 4.82 20.48
CA GLY A 322 2.16 3.76 19.68
C GLY A 322 1.08 3.00 20.43
N THR A 323 1.28 2.71 21.72
CA THR A 323 0.28 2.07 22.58
C THR A 323 -0.96 2.95 22.73
N GLU A 324 -0.79 4.23 23.08
CA GLU A 324 -1.93 5.15 23.24
C GLU A 324 -2.68 5.37 21.92
N LEU A 325 -1.97 5.42 20.79
CA LEU A 325 -2.61 5.43 19.47
C LEU A 325 -3.40 4.15 19.21
N GLY A 326 -2.88 3.00 19.64
CA GLY A 326 -3.57 1.71 19.59
C GLY A 326 -4.88 1.73 20.36
N ASP A 327 -4.87 2.24 21.59
CA ASP A 327 -6.06 2.34 22.44
C ASP A 327 -7.11 3.29 21.84
N LEU A 328 -6.67 4.43 21.28
CA LEU A 328 -7.55 5.32 20.51
C LEU A 328 -8.15 4.63 19.27
N VAL A 329 -7.35 3.83 18.56
CA VAL A 329 -7.81 3.04 17.40
C VAL A 329 -8.86 2.01 17.83
N VAL A 330 -8.66 1.31 18.94
CA VAL A 330 -9.61 0.33 19.48
C VAL A 330 -10.98 0.97 19.72
N GLN A 331 -11.03 2.21 20.22
CA GLN A 331 -12.30 2.94 20.38
C GLN A 331 -13.04 3.10 19.04
N VAL A 332 -12.34 3.48 17.96
CA VAL A 332 -12.93 3.60 16.62
C VAL A 332 -13.49 2.26 16.15
N PHE A 333 -12.79 1.17 16.40
CA PHE A 333 -13.23 -0.19 16.05
C PHE A 333 -14.48 -0.60 16.82
N PHE A 334 -14.53 -0.37 18.13
CA PHE A 334 -15.73 -0.63 18.93
C PHE A 334 -16.95 0.13 18.41
N HIS A 335 -16.81 1.43 18.14
CA HIS A 335 -17.92 2.22 17.58
C HIS A 335 -18.38 1.68 16.21
N ALA A 336 -17.45 1.27 15.33
CA ALA A 336 -17.81 0.69 14.04
C ALA A 336 -18.52 -0.67 14.17
N VAL A 337 -18.07 -1.54 15.09
CA VAL A 337 -18.70 -2.85 15.33
C VAL A 337 -20.08 -2.69 15.95
N ILE A 338 -20.26 -1.80 16.94
CA ILE A 338 -21.58 -1.49 17.53
C ILE A 338 -22.55 -0.95 16.46
N ALA A 339 -22.08 -0.08 15.57
CA ALA A 339 -22.90 0.43 14.47
C ALA A 339 -23.28 -0.69 13.47
N GLN A 340 -22.37 -1.64 13.24
CA GLN A 340 -22.61 -2.78 12.36
C GLN A 340 -23.65 -3.74 12.95
N GLU A 341 -23.58 -4.02 14.25
CA GLU A 341 -24.59 -4.81 14.98
C GLU A 341 -25.99 -4.19 14.89
N GLY A 342 -26.07 -2.85 14.89
CA GLY A 342 -27.30 -2.10 14.68
C GLY A 342 -27.76 -2.01 13.22
N GLY A 343 -27.02 -2.58 12.26
CA GLY A 343 -27.32 -2.51 10.83
C GLY A 343 -27.18 -1.10 10.22
N LEU A 344 -26.38 -0.22 10.82
CA LEU A 344 -26.22 1.17 10.40
C LEU A 344 -25.07 1.35 9.41
N PHE A 345 -23.85 1.13 9.86
CA PHE A 345 -22.63 1.19 9.05
C PHE A 345 -21.56 0.30 9.65
N ASP A 346 -20.52 0.00 8.88
CA ASP A 346 -19.39 -0.83 9.31
C ASP A 346 -18.05 -0.07 9.19
N MET A 347 -16.96 -0.75 9.53
CA MET A 347 -15.62 -0.18 9.42
C MET A 347 -15.28 0.25 7.99
N ARG A 348 -15.75 -0.49 6.97
CA ARG A 348 -15.52 -0.13 5.57
C ARG A 348 -16.15 1.23 5.27
N PHE A 349 -17.37 1.49 5.72
CA PHE A 349 -18.00 2.80 5.55
C PHE A 349 -17.16 3.94 6.15
N VAL A 350 -16.63 3.76 7.37
CA VAL A 350 -15.79 4.76 8.05
C VAL A 350 -14.55 5.08 7.22
N LEU A 351 -13.82 4.04 6.79
CA LEU A 351 -12.59 4.18 5.99
C LEU A 351 -12.85 4.75 4.59
N ASP A 352 -13.91 4.29 3.91
CA ASP A 352 -14.27 4.77 2.58
C ASP A 352 -14.67 6.27 2.63
N ALA A 353 -15.41 6.68 3.67
CA ALA A 353 -15.82 8.06 3.87
C ALA A 353 -14.60 8.99 4.06
N ILE A 354 -13.63 8.62 4.91
CA ILE A 354 -12.43 9.43 5.10
C ILE A 354 -11.51 9.41 3.88
N ARG A 355 -11.34 8.25 3.22
CA ARG A 355 -10.52 8.12 2.00
C ARG A 355 -11.04 9.02 0.88
N GLN A 356 -12.33 8.94 0.58
CA GLN A 356 -12.95 9.79 -0.45
C GLN A 356 -12.86 11.28 -0.11
N LYS A 357 -13.04 11.63 1.17
CA LYS A 357 -12.88 13.01 1.64
C LYS A 357 -11.45 13.52 1.48
N LEU A 358 -10.45 12.73 1.85
CA LEU A 358 -9.04 13.09 1.70
C LEU A 358 -8.66 13.25 0.23
N ILE A 359 -9.07 12.33 -0.65
CA ILE A 359 -8.82 12.44 -2.10
C ILE A 359 -9.44 13.73 -2.65
N ARG A 360 -10.72 13.98 -2.36
CA ARG A 360 -11.44 15.16 -2.86
C ARG A 360 -10.84 16.47 -2.38
N ARG A 361 -10.34 16.52 -1.14
CA ARG A 361 -9.77 17.74 -0.55
C ARG A 361 -8.27 17.93 -0.84
N HIS A 362 -7.62 16.96 -1.49
CA HIS A 362 -6.26 17.08 -2.00
C HIS A 362 -6.19 16.96 -3.53
N PRO A 363 -6.90 17.82 -4.30
CA PRO A 363 -6.86 17.78 -5.77
C PRO A 363 -5.48 18.14 -6.35
N HIS A 364 -4.57 18.64 -5.52
CA HIS A 364 -3.18 18.89 -5.87
C HIS A 364 -2.27 17.67 -5.75
N VAL A 365 -2.71 16.63 -5.02
CA VAL A 365 -2.03 15.33 -4.94
C VAL A 365 -2.68 14.32 -5.88
N PHE A 366 -4.02 14.23 -5.85
CA PHE A 366 -4.78 13.20 -6.56
C PHE A 366 -5.49 13.71 -7.83
N GLY A 367 -5.22 14.95 -8.22
CA GLY A 367 -5.80 15.58 -9.41
C GLY A 367 -4.77 16.36 -10.20
N GLY A 368 -5.20 17.40 -10.91
CA GLY A 368 -4.32 18.24 -11.73
C GLY A 368 -4.07 19.65 -11.19
N LEU A 369 -4.54 19.97 -9.97
CA LEU A 369 -4.42 21.32 -9.43
C LEU A 369 -2.96 21.59 -9.01
N LYS A 370 -2.34 22.63 -9.55
CA LYS A 370 -1.02 23.09 -9.08
C LYS A 370 -1.20 24.13 -7.98
N VAL A 371 -0.35 24.07 -6.97
CA VAL A 371 -0.32 24.99 -5.82
C VAL A 371 1.13 25.38 -5.52
N ASP A 372 1.36 26.63 -5.13
CA ASP A 372 2.69 27.20 -4.94
C ASP A 372 3.15 27.20 -3.46
N GLY A 373 2.37 26.59 -2.55
CA GLY A 373 2.79 26.37 -1.15
C GLY A 373 1.67 26.03 -0.17
N ALA A 374 2.05 25.78 1.08
CA ALA A 374 1.15 25.33 2.15
C ALA A 374 -0.01 26.29 2.45
N SER A 375 0.21 27.61 2.32
CA SER A 375 -0.84 28.62 2.53
C SER A 375 -1.96 28.50 1.50
N GLU A 376 -1.61 28.24 0.23
CA GLU A 376 -2.58 28.05 -0.84
C GLU A 376 -3.34 26.72 -0.67
N VAL A 377 -2.66 25.66 -0.22
CA VAL A 377 -3.29 24.38 0.16
C VAL A 377 -4.34 24.59 1.25
N ALA A 378 -4.01 25.33 2.31
CA ALA A 378 -4.94 25.61 3.41
C ALA A 378 -6.15 26.44 2.96
N SER A 379 -5.94 27.43 2.09
CA SER A 379 -7.03 28.22 1.50
C SER A 379 -7.96 27.37 0.63
N ASN A 380 -7.39 26.54 -0.23
CA ASN A 380 -8.15 25.61 -1.08
C ASN A 380 -8.94 24.59 -0.25
N TRP A 381 -8.35 24.09 0.84
CA TRP A 381 -9.03 23.18 1.77
C TRP A 381 -10.29 23.79 2.38
N GLU A 382 -10.19 25.01 2.91
CA GLU A 382 -11.36 25.69 3.52
C GLU A 382 -12.40 26.07 2.46
N LYS A 383 -11.99 26.38 1.22
CA LYS A 383 -12.91 26.60 0.10
C LYS A 383 -13.71 25.33 -0.22
N ILE A 384 -13.04 24.20 -0.44
CA ILE A 384 -13.69 22.91 -0.76
C ILE A 384 -14.64 22.50 0.38
N LYS A 385 -14.19 22.65 1.64
CA LYS A 385 -15.01 22.36 2.82
C LYS A 385 -16.30 23.20 2.88
N ARG A 386 -16.25 24.47 2.45
CA ARG A 386 -17.43 25.34 2.40
C ARG A 386 -18.40 24.93 1.29
N GLU A 387 -17.88 24.51 0.14
CA GLU A 387 -18.68 24.04 -0.98
C GLU A 387 -19.41 22.72 -0.65
N GLU A 388 -18.83 21.85 0.18
CA GLU A 388 -19.43 20.58 0.62
C GLU A 388 -20.62 20.77 1.58
N LYS A 389 -20.70 21.91 2.29
CA LYS A 389 -21.76 22.19 3.27
C LYS A 389 -22.32 23.61 3.09
N PRO A 390 -23.06 23.86 2.00
CA PRO A 390 -23.54 25.21 1.67
C PRO A 390 -24.53 25.77 2.71
N ASP A 391 -25.30 24.89 3.36
CA ASP A 391 -26.40 25.27 4.25
C ASP A 391 -26.06 25.22 5.76
N SER A 392 -24.87 24.74 6.14
CA SER A 392 -24.45 24.76 7.55
C SER A 392 -23.86 26.12 7.90
N SER A 393 -24.27 26.74 9.02
CA SER A 393 -23.49 27.85 9.55
C SER A 393 -22.09 27.32 9.88
N PRO A 394 -21.01 27.98 9.44
CA PRO A 394 -19.66 27.63 9.85
C PRO A 394 -19.56 27.41 11.36
N ILE A 395 -20.27 28.15 12.21
CA ILE A 395 -20.20 28.01 13.68
C ILE A 395 -20.85 26.69 14.16
N ASP A 396 -21.90 26.20 13.50
CA ASP A 396 -22.61 24.95 13.87
C ASP A 396 -21.72 23.71 13.76
N ASP A 397 -20.66 23.80 12.95
CA ASP A 397 -19.64 22.77 12.76
C ASP A 397 -18.59 22.73 13.91
N ILE A 398 -18.78 23.47 15.01
CA ILE A 398 -17.90 23.43 16.20
C ILE A 398 -18.55 22.52 17.26
N PRO A 399 -17.90 21.38 17.62
CA PRO A 399 -18.43 20.53 18.69
C PRO A 399 -18.54 21.29 20.02
N SER A 400 -19.72 21.28 20.63
CA SER A 400 -19.98 21.93 21.91
C SER A 400 -19.29 21.26 23.10
N SER A 401 -18.84 20.02 22.93
CA SER A 401 -18.11 19.25 23.94
C SER A 401 -16.63 19.62 24.07
N LEU A 402 -16.12 20.55 23.25
CA LEU A 402 -14.73 20.99 23.33
C LEU A 402 -14.46 21.73 24.65
N PRO A 403 -13.22 21.63 25.18
CA PRO A 403 -12.76 22.51 26.26
C PRO A 403 -12.98 23.98 25.94
N GLY A 404 -13.28 24.78 26.96
CA GLY A 404 -13.73 26.17 26.80
C GLY A 404 -12.77 27.04 25.98
N LEU A 405 -11.45 26.95 26.17
CA LEU A 405 -10.48 27.77 25.44
C LEU A 405 -10.36 27.33 23.97
N LEU A 406 -10.36 26.02 23.71
CA LEU A 406 -10.40 25.48 22.34
C LEU A 406 -11.69 25.85 21.61
N TYR A 407 -12.83 25.75 22.30
CA TYR A 407 -14.13 26.15 21.77
C TYR A 407 -14.13 27.64 21.40
N ALA A 408 -13.80 28.52 22.35
CA ALA A 408 -13.71 29.96 22.14
C ALA A 408 -12.77 30.31 20.98
N GLY A 409 -11.58 29.70 20.94
CA GLY A 409 -10.61 29.92 19.87
C GLY A 409 -11.10 29.49 18.48
N LYS A 410 -11.88 28.40 18.38
CA LYS A 410 -12.51 27.98 17.13
C LYS A 410 -13.65 28.92 16.72
N VAL A 411 -14.46 29.37 17.68
CA VAL A 411 -15.55 30.33 17.44
C VAL A 411 -14.98 31.63 16.87
N ILE A 412 -13.96 32.21 17.51
CA ILE A 412 -13.28 33.44 17.05
C ILE A 412 -12.72 33.27 15.63
N ARG A 413 -12.03 32.15 15.37
CA ARG A 413 -11.49 31.85 14.02
C ARG A 413 -12.59 31.79 12.97
N LYS A 414 -13.71 31.14 13.27
CA LYS A 414 -14.83 31.01 12.32
C LYS A 414 -15.61 32.32 12.15
N ALA A 415 -15.71 33.13 13.20
CA ALA A 415 -16.29 34.47 13.12
C ALA A 415 -15.55 35.34 12.08
N GLY A 416 -14.25 35.15 11.90
CA GLY A 416 -13.47 35.82 10.85
C GLY A 416 -14.01 35.59 9.43
N GLY A 417 -14.59 34.42 9.17
CA GLY A 417 -15.27 34.12 7.90
C GLY A 417 -16.52 34.96 7.64
N PHE A 418 -17.06 35.62 8.66
CA PHE A 418 -18.21 36.54 8.60
C PHE A 418 -17.81 38.01 8.71
N GLY A 419 -16.51 38.32 8.59
CA GLY A 419 -16.02 39.69 8.65
C GLY A 419 -15.70 40.20 10.05
N PHE A 420 -15.72 39.34 11.07
CA PHE A 420 -15.14 39.70 12.37
C PHE A 420 -13.63 39.86 12.24
N VAL A 421 -13.10 41.01 12.62
CA VAL A 421 -11.67 41.27 12.62
C VAL A 421 -11.18 41.20 14.06
N ILE A 422 -10.24 40.32 14.33
CA ILE A 422 -9.56 40.26 15.62
C ILE A 422 -8.81 41.59 15.81
N PRO A 423 -9.03 42.32 16.92
CA PRO A 423 -8.34 43.58 17.17
C PRO A 423 -6.82 43.41 17.19
N GLU A 424 -6.08 44.48 16.89
CA GLU A 424 -4.61 44.41 16.88
C GLU A 424 -4.06 44.20 18.30
N MET A 425 -2.89 43.56 18.39
CA MET A 425 -2.21 43.25 19.65
C MET A 425 -2.16 44.42 20.65
N PRO A 426 -1.80 45.68 20.27
CA PRO A 426 -1.75 46.79 21.22
C PRO A 426 -3.12 47.17 21.79
N GLU A 427 -4.20 46.95 21.04
CA GLU A 427 -5.57 47.22 21.48
C GLU A 427 -6.04 46.16 22.47
N LEU A 428 -5.81 44.88 22.16
CA LEU A 428 -6.10 43.77 23.07
C LEU A 428 -5.34 43.90 24.39
N VAL A 429 -4.05 44.23 24.34
CA VAL A 429 -3.24 44.45 25.55
C VAL A 429 -3.77 45.64 26.37
N ARG A 430 -4.27 46.70 25.72
CA ARG A 430 -4.87 47.84 26.41
C ARG A 430 -6.19 47.45 27.08
N SER A 431 -7.04 46.69 26.39
CA SER A 431 -8.32 46.20 26.90
C SER A 431 -8.11 45.30 28.12
N ILE A 432 -7.22 44.32 28.00
CA ILE A 432 -6.81 43.42 29.09
C ILE A 432 -6.30 44.19 30.32
N ARG A 433 -5.50 45.25 30.12
CA ARG A 433 -4.99 46.07 31.24
C ARG A 433 -6.09 46.86 31.95
N SER A 434 -7.18 47.20 31.28
CA SER A 434 -8.27 47.99 31.87
C SER A 434 -9.00 47.25 32.99
N PHE A 435 -9.07 45.92 32.92
CA PHE A 435 -9.61 45.05 33.97
C PHE A 435 -8.89 45.22 35.31
N GLY A 436 -7.60 45.56 35.31
CA GLY A 436 -6.83 45.81 36.53
C GLY A 436 -7.17 47.11 37.27
N SER A 437 -8.05 47.95 36.70
CA SER A 437 -8.50 49.21 37.30
C SER A 437 -9.91 49.16 37.90
N LEU A 438 -10.57 48.00 37.86
CA LEU A 438 -11.90 47.80 38.41
C LEU A 438 -11.83 47.75 39.96
N GLU A 439 -12.70 48.52 40.63
CA GLU A 439 -12.81 48.50 42.09
C GLU A 439 -13.45 47.21 42.60
N GLU A 440 -14.35 46.61 41.82
CA GLU A 440 -14.96 45.30 42.03
C GLU A 440 -14.73 44.44 40.79
N PHE A 441 -14.29 43.19 40.98
CA PHE A 441 -13.99 42.25 39.89
C PHE A 441 -14.95 41.06 39.95
N SER A 442 -15.88 40.99 39.00
CA SER A 442 -16.92 39.96 38.98
C SER A 442 -16.52 38.71 38.20
N GLU A 443 -17.32 37.65 38.34
CA GLU A 443 -17.18 36.43 37.53
C GLU A 443 -17.32 36.74 36.02
N ALA A 444 -18.24 37.64 35.65
CA ALA A 444 -18.41 38.06 34.27
C ALA A 444 -17.16 38.76 33.72
N ASP A 445 -16.51 39.60 34.53
CA ASP A 445 -15.26 40.28 34.15
C ASP A 445 -14.11 39.30 33.97
N LEU A 446 -14.05 38.25 34.81
CA LEU A 446 -13.06 37.18 34.66
C LEU A 446 -13.25 36.41 33.34
N LEU A 447 -14.49 36.07 33.00
CA LEU A 447 -14.80 35.33 31.77
C LEU A 447 -14.53 36.18 30.52
N GLU A 448 -14.86 37.47 30.55
CA GLU A 448 -14.54 38.41 29.46
C GLU A 448 -13.02 38.58 29.31
N LEU A 449 -12.29 38.73 30.42
CA LEU A 449 -10.82 38.78 30.41
C LEU A 449 -10.21 37.52 29.80
N ILE A 450 -10.71 36.32 30.16
CA ILE A 450 -10.26 35.06 29.56
C ILE A 450 -10.54 35.04 28.06
N PHE A 451 -11.73 35.50 27.63
CA PHE A 451 -12.08 35.56 26.22
C PHE A 451 -11.18 36.53 25.43
N GLU A 452 -10.84 37.69 26.00
CA GLU A 452 -9.85 38.62 25.42
C GLU A 452 -8.44 38.01 25.33
N ILE A 453 -8.03 37.22 26.34
CA ILE A 453 -6.77 36.47 26.31
C ILE A 453 -6.77 35.43 25.18
N VAL A 454 -7.90 34.76 24.91
CA VAL A 454 -8.04 33.85 23.76
C VAL A 454 -7.88 34.61 22.44
N MET A 455 -8.50 35.80 22.30
CA MET A 455 -8.33 36.65 21.11
C MET A 455 -6.86 37.09 20.93
N LEU A 456 -6.20 37.47 22.02
CA LEU A 456 -4.78 37.82 22.03
C LEU A 456 -3.93 36.64 21.54
N SER A 457 -4.19 35.44 22.05
CA SER A 457 -3.51 34.22 21.61
C SER A 457 -3.65 33.99 20.11
N LYS A 458 -4.84 34.22 19.54
CA LYS A 458 -5.06 34.11 18.09
C LYS A 458 -4.31 35.17 17.29
N ALA A 459 -4.27 36.41 17.76
CA ALA A 459 -3.46 37.46 17.14
C ALA A 459 -1.96 37.15 17.16
N MET A 460 -1.48 36.44 18.19
CA MET A 460 -0.08 35.99 18.31
C MET A 460 0.23 34.69 17.54
N GLY A 461 -0.79 33.97 17.05
CA GLY A 461 -0.60 32.64 16.49
C GLY A 461 -0.25 31.56 17.53
N VAL A 462 -0.59 31.78 18.81
CA VAL A 462 -0.28 30.86 19.92
C VAL A 462 -1.46 29.92 20.19
N ASP A 463 -1.14 28.63 20.36
CA ASP A 463 -2.09 27.63 20.87
C ASP A 463 -2.19 27.73 22.41
N LEU A 464 -3.21 28.45 22.88
CA LEU A 464 -3.40 28.75 24.28
C LEU A 464 -3.72 27.52 25.14
N GLU A 465 -4.47 26.56 24.61
CA GLU A 465 -4.85 25.36 25.37
C GLU A 465 -3.62 24.52 25.70
N SER A 466 -2.83 24.20 24.68
CA SER A 466 -1.59 23.42 24.80
C SER A 466 -0.56 24.18 25.63
N GLY A 467 -0.39 25.48 25.39
CA GLY A 467 0.54 26.33 26.17
C GLY A 467 0.17 26.42 27.66
N LEU A 468 -1.12 26.54 27.98
CA LEU A 468 -1.57 26.59 29.37
C LEU A 468 -1.37 25.24 30.07
N ARG A 469 -1.66 24.14 29.39
CA ARG A 469 -1.42 22.78 29.90
C ARG A 469 0.06 22.53 30.19
N LEU A 470 0.94 22.92 29.27
CA LEU A 470 2.39 22.84 29.47
C LEU A 470 2.82 23.68 30.68
N ARG A 471 2.34 24.93 30.78
CA ARG A 471 2.66 25.81 31.91
C ARG A 471 2.14 25.27 33.25
N ALA A 472 0.96 24.64 33.24
CA ALA A 472 0.38 23.98 34.41
C ALA A 472 1.19 22.76 34.83
N ARG A 473 1.66 21.93 33.90
CA ARG A 473 2.58 20.81 34.19
C ARG A 473 3.91 21.30 34.79
N GLN A 474 4.51 22.34 34.20
CA GLN A 474 5.71 22.99 34.76
C GLN A 474 5.51 23.61 36.15
N PHE A 475 4.28 24.02 36.47
CA PHE A 475 3.94 24.49 37.82
C PHE A 475 3.80 23.30 38.77
N ALA A 476 3.07 22.25 38.38
CA ALA A 476 2.86 21.05 39.17
C ALA A 476 4.18 20.34 39.50
N SER A 477 5.12 20.28 38.55
CA SER A 477 6.43 19.64 38.75
C SER A 477 7.26 20.27 39.87
N GLN A 478 6.99 21.53 40.23
CA GLN A 478 7.65 22.21 41.35
C GLN A 478 7.26 21.62 42.71
N PHE A 479 6.16 20.86 42.76
CA PHE A 479 5.64 20.23 43.96
C PHE A 479 5.79 18.70 43.94
N SER A 480 6.24 18.13 42.81
CA SER A 480 6.43 16.68 42.65
C SER A 480 7.84 16.21 43.00
N GLY A 481 8.74 17.12 43.41
CA GLY A 481 10.08 16.82 43.89
C GLY A 481 10.33 17.40 45.28
N ASP A 482 9.81 16.73 46.31
CA ASP A 482 10.32 16.65 47.70
C ASP A 482 9.19 16.18 48.64
N GLU A 483 8.96 14.87 48.74
CA GLU A 483 8.20 14.26 49.85
C GLU A 483 8.66 12.81 50.12
N ALA A 484 9.98 12.61 50.26
CA ALA A 484 10.57 11.40 50.84
C ALA A 484 11.86 11.73 51.62
N ALA A 485 11.79 12.72 52.52
CA ALA A 485 12.80 12.92 53.57
C ALA A 485 12.20 13.71 54.74
N GLU A 486 11.43 13.03 55.59
CA GLU A 486 11.49 13.19 57.06
C GLU A 486 11.05 11.92 57.78
#